data_AF-Q4UJL3-F1
#
_entry.id   AF-Q4UJL3-F1
#
_cell.length_a   1.000
_cell.length_b   1.000
_cell.length_c   1.000
_cell.angle_alpha   90.00
_cell.angle_beta   90.00
_cell.angle_gamma   90.00
#
_symmetry.space_group_name_H-M   'P 1'
#
loop_
_entity.id
_entity.type
_entity.pdbx_description
1 polymer ?
#
loop_
_entity_poly.entity_id
_entity_poly.type
_entity_poly.pdbx_seq_one_letter_code
_entity_poly.pdbx_strand_id
1 'polypeptide(L)'
;MKDLSSWKEKFEVCVYAKKLLDKLEYLNTKVKNPVDIEEVKKGIYYARKYHGSQMRQSGDPYYSHPIEVAYMFVQFVAEEAPKLYNAIMLQAALLHDTIEDTELTEEVITTIFGLEVAKHVEGLTRVKPYGKITAKESLNLLIKQKRYNIALIKLFDRIHNVQTLGAKSLEKAQKIIEETITDFLVVAARLEIHSIEEKLFNICNEFIKGNKTKTIIKFDAHCSFLNSQSDAARNNSLLLPVS
;
A
#
# COMPACT_ATOMS: atom_id res chain seq x y z
N MET A 1 -22.21 14.84 11.36
CA MET A 1 -23.34 14.09 10.76
C MET A 1 -23.88 14.66 9.44
N LYS A 2 -23.88 16.00 9.21
CA LYS A 2 -24.37 16.62 7.96
C LYS A 2 -23.61 16.27 6.66
N ASP A 3 -22.41 15.71 6.74
CA ASP A 3 -21.54 15.53 5.56
C ASP A 3 -21.62 14.12 4.91
N LEU A 4 -22.31 13.16 5.55
CA LEU A 4 -22.41 11.79 5.06
C LEU A 4 -23.24 11.67 3.76
N SER A 5 -24.19 12.57 3.53
CA SER A 5 -25.08 12.55 2.36
C SER A 5 -24.61 13.45 1.20
N SER A 6 -23.72 14.41 1.45
CA SER A 6 -23.36 15.44 0.45
C SER A 6 -22.13 15.12 -0.40
N TRP A 7 -21.37 14.07 -0.06
CA TRP A 7 -20.12 13.76 -0.76
C TRP A 7 -20.32 13.49 -2.26
N LYS A 8 -21.47 12.90 -2.64
CA LYS A 8 -21.80 12.63 -4.04
C LYS A 8 -21.94 13.90 -4.87
N GLU A 9 -22.56 14.93 -4.29
CA GLU A 9 -22.75 16.23 -4.95
C GLU A 9 -21.44 17.01 -5.09
N LYS A 10 -20.49 16.75 -4.18
CA LYS A 10 -19.16 17.39 -4.15
C LYS A 10 -18.08 16.55 -4.82
N PHE A 11 -18.41 15.38 -5.35
CA PHE A 11 -17.43 14.50 -5.96
C PHE A 11 -17.06 15.02 -7.34
N GLU A 12 -15.80 15.39 -7.48
CA GLU A 12 -15.22 15.75 -8.77
C GLU A 12 -14.22 14.69 -9.22
N VAL A 13 -14.17 14.40 -10.51
CA VAL A 13 -13.19 13.45 -11.05
C VAL A 13 -11.90 14.21 -11.39
N CYS A 14 -10.82 13.91 -10.67
CA CYS A 14 -9.48 14.34 -11.04
C CYS A 14 -8.76 13.28 -11.90
N VAL A 15 -7.62 13.62 -12.50
CA VAL A 15 -6.87 12.72 -13.40
C VAL A 15 -6.52 11.38 -12.74
N TYR A 16 -6.05 11.41 -11.48
CA TYR A 16 -5.73 10.18 -10.73
C TYR A 16 -6.98 9.34 -10.43
N ALA A 17 -8.07 10.00 -10.03
CA ALA A 17 -9.34 9.33 -9.78
C ALA A 17 -9.86 8.65 -11.05
N LYS A 18 -9.81 9.33 -12.20
CA LYS A 18 -10.21 8.77 -13.49
C LYS A 18 -9.42 7.50 -13.81
N LYS A 19 -8.09 7.53 -13.66
CA LYS A 19 -7.23 6.36 -13.90
C LYS A 19 -7.63 5.14 -13.04
N LEU A 20 -7.92 5.35 -11.75
CA LEU A 20 -8.38 4.29 -10.86
C LEU A 20 -9.78 3.78 -11.25
N LEU A 21 -10.72 4.68 -11.53
CA LEU A 21 -12.10 4.32 -11.86
C LEU A 21 -12.18 3.56 -13.20
N ASP A 22 -11.50 4.05 -14.26
CA ASP A 22 -11.45 3.36 -15.56
C ASP A 22 -10.86 1.94 -15.42
N LYS A 23 -9.82 1.79 -14.58
CA LYS A 23 -9.22 0.48 -14.29
C LYS A 23 -10.19 -0.44 -13.55
N LEU A 24 -10.90 0.09 -12.56
CA LEU A 24 -11.86 -0.66 -11.77
C LEU A 24 -13.05 -1.10 -12.62
N GLU A 25 -13.55 -0.24 -13.51
CA GLU A 25 -14.60 -0.58 -14.48
C GLU A 25 -14.17 -1.75 -15.36
N TYR A 26 -12.95 -1.70 -15.91
CA TYR A 26 -12.39 -2.80 -16.70
C TYR A 26 -12.27 -4.09 -15.88
N LEU A 27 -11.66 -4.05 -14.70
CA LEU A 27 -11.43 -5.24 -13.86
C LEU A 27 -12.76 -5.85 -13.36
N ASN A 28 -13.76 -5.03 -13.08
CA ASN A 28 -15.11 -5.48 -12.71
C ASN A 28 -15.76 -6.35 -13.80
N THR A 29 -15.36 -6.20 -15.09
CA THR A 29 -15.82 -7.09 -16.17
C THR A 29 -15.14 -8.46 -16.17
N LYS A 30 -14.05 -8.63 -15.41
CA LYS A 30 -13.18 -9.83 -15.42
C LYS A 30 -13.30 -10.65 -14.14
N VAL A 31 -13.83 -10.09 -13.06
CA VAL A 31 -13.95 -10.77 -11.77
C VAL A 31 -15.37 -11.29 -11.53
N LYS A 32 -15.49 -12.34 -10.71
CA LYS A 32 -16.79 -12.92 -10.33
C LYS A 32 -17.63 -11.98 -9.45
N ASN A 33 -16.98 -11.24 -8.55
CA ASN A 33 -17.62 -10.34 -7.60
C ASN A 33 -17.11 -8.92 -7.86
N PRO A 34 -17.82 -8.10 -8.66
CA PRO A 34 -17.41 -6.74 -8.93
C PRO A 34 -17.48 -5.88 -7.65
N VAL A 35 -16.58 -4.92 -7.54
CA VAL A 35 -16.58 -3.93 -6.47
C VAL A 35 -17.60 -2.84 -6.80
N ASP A 36 -18.35 -2.38 -5.79
CA ASP A 36 -19.17 -1.19 -5.92
C ASP A 36 -18.28 0.06 -6.11
N ILE A 37 -18.37 0.65 -7.30
CA ILE A 37 -17.60 1.82 -7.70
C ILE A 37 -17.95 3.04 -6.84
N GLU A 38 -19.19 3.16 -6.35
CA GLU A 38 -19.61 4.29 -5.51
C GLU A 38 -18.89 4.27 -4.16
N GLU A 39 -18.66 3.09 -3.58
CA GLU A 39 -17.88 2.96 -2.35
C GLU A 39 -16.41 3.36 -2.56
N VAL A 40 -15.85 3.12 -3.75
CA VAL A 40 -14.50 3.56 -4.10
C VAL A 40 -14.44 5.07 -4.34
N LYS A 41 -15.43 5.65 -5.04
CA LYS A 41 -15.54 7.12 -5.21
C LYS A 41 -15.63 7.83 -3.86
N LYS A 42 -16.36 7.26 -2.90
CA LYS A 42 -16.44 7.78 -1.53
C LYS A 42 -15.06 7.79 -0.86
N GLY A 43 -14.29 6.71 -0.99
CA GLY A 43 -12.90 6.67 -0.50
C GLY A 43 -12.02 7.76 -1.14
N ILE A 44 -12.09 7.90 -2.47
CA ILE A 44 -11.37 8.93 -3.22
C ILE A 44 -11.76 10.34 -2.73
N TYR A 45 -13.05 10.61 -2.55
CA TYR A 45 -13.53 11.89 -2.03
C TYR A 45 -12.89 12.25 -0.71
N TYR A 46 -12.91 11.33 0.26
CA TYR A 46 -12.37 11.60 1.60
C TYR A 46 -10.84 11.68 1.61
N ALA A 47 -10.15 10.85 0.83
CA ALA A 47 -8.71 11.00 0.62
C ALA A 47 -8.37 12.40 0.09
N ARG A 48 -9.11 12.88 -0.92
CA ARG A 48 -8.94 14.24 -1.48
C ARG A 48 -9.32 15.33 -0.49
N LYS A 49 -10.38 15.14 0.30
CA LYS A 49 -10.84 16.13 1.27
C LYS A 49 -9.78 16.39 2.33
N TYR A 50 -9.18 15.35 2.88
CA TYR A 50 -8.23 15.45 3.99
C TYR A 50 -6.80 15.77 3.53
N HIS A 51 -6.40 15.33 2.33
CA HIS A 51 -5.09 15.67 1.75
C HIS A 51 -5.12 16.85 0.77
N GLY A 52 -6.25 17.54 0.62
CA GLY A 52 -6.49 18.50 -0.46
C GLY A 52 -5.64 19.77 -0.39
N SER A 53 -5.19 20.16 0.80
CA SER A 53 -4.27 21.30 1.00
C SER A 53 -2.80 20.89 1.00
N GLN A 54 -2.50 19.59 0.89
CA GLN A 54 -1.16 19.04 1.02
C GLN A 54 -0.54 18.77 -0.35
N MET A 55 0.75 19.09 -0.48
CA MET A 55 1.53 18.86 -1.69
C MET A 55 2.65 17.85 -1.44
N ARG A 56 2.89 16.97 -2.41
CA ARG A 56 4.08 16.10 -2.41
C ARG A 56 5.32 16.92 -2.75
N GLN A 57 6.49 16.37 -2.43
CA GLN A 57 7.78 16.96 -2.83
C GLN A 57 7.96 17.03 -4.36
N SER A 58 7.21 16.21 -5.12
CA SER A 58 7.16 16.27 -6.59
C SER A 58 6.39 17.46 -7.14
N GLY A 59 5.58 18.14 -6.32
CA GLY A 59 4.63 19.17 -6.75
C GLY A 59 3.23 18.64 -7.09
N ASP A 60 2.98 17.33 -6.98
CA ASP A 60 1.63 16.77 -7.12
C ASP A 60 0.81 16.96 -5.83
N PRO A 61 -0.53 17.00 -5.89
CA PRO A 61 -1.37 16.94 -4.70
C PRO A 61 -1.13 15.64 -3.91
N TYR A 62 -1.11 15.70 -2.58
CA TYR A 62 -0.77 14.53 -1.75
C TYR A 62 -1.71 13.35 -1.95
N TYR A 63 -3.01 13.62 -2.19
CA TYR A 63 -4.01 12.58 -2.51
C TYR A 63 -3.67 11.73 -3.75
N SER A 64 -2.76 12.17 -4.62
CA SER A 64 -2.30 11.38 -5.77
C SER A 64 -1.67 10.06 -5.33
N HIS A 65 -0.98 10.04 -4.18
CA HIS A 65 -0.29 8.86 -3.69
C HIS A 65 -1.25 7.76 -3.21
N PRO A 66 -2.21 8.00 -2.30
CA PRO A 66 -3.19 6.98 -1.91
C PRO A 66 -3.99 6.43 -3.09
N ILE A 67 -4.29 7.27 -4.09
CA ILE A 67 -5.01 6.83 -5.30
C ILE A 67 -4.13 5.91 -6.15
N GLU A 68 -2.84 6.22 -6.32
CA GLU A 68 -1.91 5.35 -7.07
C GLU A 68 -1.63 4.05 -6.32
N VAL A 69 -1.56 4.07 -4.98
CA VAL A 69 -1.47 2.86 -4.14
C VAL A 69 -2.70 1.99 -4.35
N ALA A 70 -3.90 2.57 -4.29
CA ALA A 70 -5.14 1.83 -4.55
C ALA A 70 -5.22 1.29 -5.99
N TYR A 71 -4.69 2.02 -6.98
CA TYR A 71 -4.58 1.56 -8.38
C TYR A 71 -3.68 0.33 -8.51
N MET A 72 -2.48 0.37 -7.94
CA MET A 72 -1.58 -0.79 -7.99
C MET A 72 -2.13 -1.97 -7.20
N PHE A 73 -2.74 -1.69 -6.04
CA PHE A 73 -3.36 -2.70 -5.20
C PHE A 73 -4.51 -3.41 -5.92
N VAL A 74 -5.44 -2.66 -6.53
CA VAL A 74 -6.61 -3.25 -7.22
C VAL A 74 -6.21 -4.12 -8.40
N GLN A 75 -5.19 -3.69 -9.15
CA GLN A 75 -4.64 -4.47 -10.27
C GLN A 75 -4.08 -5.80 -9.77
N PHE A 76 -3.27 -5.77 -8.71
CA PHE A 76 -2.69 -6.97 -8.14
C PHE A 76 -3.75 -7.91 -7.56
N VAL A 77 -4.67 -7.42 -6.73
CA VAL A 77 -5.64 -8.31 -6.06
C VAL A 77 -6.68 -8.87 -7.03
N ALA A 78 -6.94 -8.23 -8.17
CA ALA A 78 -7.78 -8.81 -9.21
C ALA A 78 -7.17 -10.09 -9.82
N GLU A 79 -5.84 -10.16 -9.91
CA GLU A 79 -5.12 -11.25 -10.55
C GLU A 79 -4.63 -12.29 -9.52
N GLU A 80 -3.94 -11.85 -8.48
CA GLU A 80 -3.20 -12.73 -7.56
C GLU A 80 -3.93 -13.00 -6.24
N ALA A 81 -4.84 -12.11 -5.81
CA ALA A 81 -5.56 -12.26 -4.54
C ALA A 81 -7.05 -11.88 -4.59
N PRO A 82 -7.90 -12.56 -5.40
CA PRO A 82 -9.28 -12.13 -5.66
C PRO A 82 -10.17 -12.00 -4.42
N LYS A 83 -9.84 -12.67 -3.30
CA LYS A 83 -10.54 -12.52 -2.02
C LYS A 83 -10.41 -11.11 -1.41
N LEU A 84 -9.34 -10.39 -1.77
CA LEU A 84 -9.07 -9.02 -1.33
C LEU A 84 -9.62 -7.97 -2.32
N TYR A 85 -10.19 -8.40 -3.45
CA TYR A 85 -10.86 -7.53 -4.41
C TYR A 85 -12.26 -7.14 -3.86
N ASN A 86 -12.30 -6.18 -2.95
CA ASN A 86 -13.53 -5.69 -2.34
C ASN A 86 -13.41 -4.21 -1.93
N ALA A 87 -14.56 -3.56 -1.71
CA ALA A 87 -14.62 -2.13 -1.38
C ALA A 87 -13.87 -1.76 -0.08
N ILE A 88 -13.94 -2.62 0.95
CA ILE A 88 -13.28 -2.38 2.26
C ILE A 88 -11.77 -2.25 2.09
N MET A 89 -11.15 -3.15 1.31
CA MET A 89 -9.71 -3.12 1.06
C MET A 89 -9.29 -1.90 0.24
N LEU A 90 -10.08 -1.50 -0.75
CA LEU A 90 -9.79 -0.32 -1.56
C LEU A 90 -9.98 0.98 -0.77
N GLN A 91 -11.00 1.06 0.08
CA GLN A 91 -11.20 2.18 1.00
C GLN A 91 -10.04 2.28 2.00
N ALA A 92 -9.58 1.16 2.55
CA ALA A 92 -8.41 1.15 3.43
C ALA A 92 -7.13 1.63 2.72
N ALA A 93 -6.90 1.21 1.47
CA ALA A 93 -5.75 1.67 0.68
C ALA A 93 -5.84 3.18 0.37
N LEU A 94 -7.03 3.69 0.03
CA LEU A 94 -7.27 5.11 -0.23
C LEU A 94 -7.11 5.99 1.01
N LEU A 95 -7.26 5.43 2.21
CA LEU A 95 -7.21 6.16 3.48
C LEU A 95 -5.94 5.86 4.30
N HIS A 96 -4.99 5.09 3.78
CA HIS A 96 -3.93 4.44 4.56
C HIS A 96 -3.03 5.39 5.38
N ASP A 97 -2.87 6.63 4.94
CA ASP A 97 -2.04 7.69 5.50
C ASP A 97 -2.86 8.80 6.20
N THR A 98 -4.19 8.78 6.08
CA THR A 98 -5.05 9.85 6.59
C THR A 98 -4.99 10.03 8.11
N ILE A 99 -4.91 8.95 8.90
CA ILE A 99 -4.79 9.06 10.36
C ILE A 99 -3.45 9.66 10.79
N GLU A 100 -2.36 9.42 10.04
CA GLU A 100 -1.03 9.92 10.41
C GLU A 100 -0.81 11.37 9.97
N ASP A 101 -1.32 11.73 8.79
CA ASP A 101 -0.92 12.95 8.09
C ASP A 101 -2.04 14.01 8.04
N THR A 102 -3.21 13.73 8.61
CA THR A 102 -4.38 14.63 8.58
C THR A 102 -5.12 14.62 9.91
N GLU A 103 -6.17 15.44 10.03
CA GLU A 103 -7.07 15.48 11.19
C GLU A 103 -8.16 14.39 11.18
N LEU A 104 -8.15 13.47 10.21
CA LEU A 104 -9.12 12.38 10.15
C LEU A 104 -8.86 11.34 11.25
N THR A 105 -9.87 11.06 12.08
CA THR A 105 -9.76 10.11 13.20
C THR A 105 -10.42 8.77 12.90
N GLU A 106 -10.05 7.73 13.65
CA GLU A 106 -10.65 6.39 13.56
C GLU A 106 -12.17 6.40 13.81
N GLU A 107 -12.65 7.23 14.74
CA GLU A 107 -14.08 7.37 15.05
C GLU A 107 -14.85 7.96 13.88
N VAL A 108 -14.26 8.94 13.19
CA VAL A 108 -14.85 9.54 12.00
C VAL A 108 -14.86 8.53 10.84
N ILE A 109 -13.77 7.78 10.65
CA ILE A 109 -13.72 6.69 9.65
C ILE A 109 -14.79 5.63 9.96
N THR A 110 -14.94 5.23 11.22
CA THR A 110 -15.95 4.26 11.65
C THR A 110 -17.36 4.74 11.30
N THR A 111 -17.63 6.03 11.54
CA THR A 111 -18.95 6.63 11.25
C THR A 111 -19.23 6.69 9.74
N ILE A 112 -18.21 6.91 8.91
CA ILE A 112 -18.36 7.11 7.47
C ILE A 112 -18.32 5.80 6.70
N PHE A 113 -17.36 4.93 7.00
CA PHE A 113 -17.00 3.74 6.23
C PHE A 113 -17.31 2.43 6.97
N GLY A 114 -17.68 2.51 8.25
CA GLY A 114 -17.91 1.35 9.09
C GLY A 114 -16.66 0.85 9.81
N LEU A 115 -16.90 -0.01 10.80
CA LEU A 115 -15.89 -0.49 11.74
C LEU A 115 -14.75 -1.26 11.06
N GLU A 116 -15.05 -2.06 10.04
CA GLU A 116 -14.03 -2.89 9.40
C GLU A 116 -12.99 -2.06 8.64
N VAL A 117 -13.42 -1.02 7.91
CA VAL A 117 -12.51 -0.07 7.27
C VAL A 117 -11.69 0.68 8.32
N ALA A 118 -12.33 1.17 9.39
CA ALA A 118 -11.63 1.87 10.47
C ALA A 118 -10.52 1.02 11.09
N LYS A 119 -10.82 -0.24 11.43
CA LYS A 119 -9.80 -1.19 11.92
C LYS A 119 -8.66 -1.35 10.91
N HIS A 120 -8.95 -1.44 9.61
CA HIS A 120 -7.91 -1.62 8.60
C HIS A 120 -6.99 -0.39 8.53
N VAL A 121 -7.56 0.81 8.55
CA VAL A 121 -6.78 2.07 8.55
C VAL A 121 -6.01 2.26 9.86
N GLU A 122 -6.58 1.91 11.01
CA GLU A 122 -5.86 1.86 12.30
C GLU A 122 -4.64 0.90 12.22
N GLY A 123 -4.80 -0.24 11.56
CA GLY A 123 -3.71 -1.19 11.36
C GLY A 123 -2.56 -0.61 10.52
N LEU A 124 -2.87 0.34 9.62
CA LEU A 124 -1.89 0.98 8.74
C LEU A 124 -1.07 2.05 9.46
N THR A 125 -1.67 2.75 10.44
CA THR A 125 -0.97 3.80 11.19
C THR A 125 0.12 3.24 12.11
N ARG A 126 1.23 3.97 12.16
CA ARG A 126 2.36 3.80 13.06
C ARG A 126 2.17 4.54 14.38
N VAL A 127 1.18 5.41 14.48
CA VAL A 127 0.86 6.09 15.75
C VAL A 127 0.05 5.12 16.60
N LYS A 128 0.62 4.68 17.72
CA LYS A 128 -0.01 3.80 18.70
C LYS A 128 -0.20 4.53 20.03
N PRO A 129 -1.04 4.03 20.96
CA PRO A 129 -1.26 4.68 22.25
C PRO A 129 0.01 4.92 23.07
N TYR A 130 1.06 4.13 22.81
CA TYR A 130 2.37 4.21 23.46
C TYR A 130 3.44 4.95 22.63
N GLY A 131 3.05 5.63 21.54
CA GLY A 131 3.93 6.42 20.68
C GLY A 131 4.01 5.94 19.24
N LYS A 132 4.81 6.66 18.43
CA LYS A 132 5.02 6.33 17.01
C LYS A 132 6.06 5.22 16.87
N ILE A 133 5.66 4.07 16.34
CA ILE A 133 6.54 2.94 16.09
C ILE A 133 7.28 3.06 14.75
N THR A 134 8.35 2.30 14.58
CA THR A 134 9.08 2.18 13.31
C THR A 134 8.27 1.44 12.25
N ALA A 135 8.65 1.59 10.97
CA ALA A 135 8.02 0.84 9.88
C ALA A 135 8.17 -0.68 10.09
N LYS A 136 9.35 -1.11 10.54
CA LYS A 136 9.66 -2.50 10.92
C LYS A 136 8.74 -3.05 12.00
N GLU A 137 8.58 -2.32 13.11
CA GLU A 137 7.70 -2.73 14.21
C GLU A 137 6.25 -2.83 13.75
N SER A 138 5.79 -1.87 12.93
CA SER A 138 4.44 -1.89 12.37
C SER A 138 4.20 -3.12 11.50
N LEU A 139 5.15 -3.45 10.60
CA LEU A 139 5.07 -4.66 9.77
C LEU A 139 5.07 -5.93 10.64
N ASN A 140 6.01 -6.05 11.59
CA ASN A 140 6.10 -7.21 12.48
C ASN A 140 4.84 -7.41 13.31
N LEU A 141 4.21 -6.32 13.76
CA LEU A 141 2.94 -6.39 14.48
C LEU A 141 1.83 -6.97 13.61
N LEU A 142 1.69 -6.50 12.36
CA LEU A 142 0.69 -7.01 11.42
C LEU A 142 0.91 -8.51 11.13
N ILE A 143 2.16 -8.92 10.92
CA ILE A 143 2.49 -10.34 10.70
C ILE A 143 2.18 -11.18 11.94
N LYS A 144 2.56 -10.74 13.13
CA LYS A 144 2.26 -11.44 14.40
C LYS A 144 0.75 -11.60 14.61
N GLN A 145 -0.03 -10.60 14.24
CA GLN A 145 -1.48 -10.59 14.36
C GLN A 145 -2.20 -11.28 13.18
N LYS A 146 -1.46 -11.83 12.20
CA LYS A 146 -2.01 -12.42 10.97
C LYS A 146 -2.86 -11.46 10.13
N ARG A 147 -2.58 -10.15 10.20
CA ARG A 147 -3.25 -9.09 9.42
C ARG A 147 -2.57 -8.90 8.07
N TYR A 148 -2.47 -9.97 7.29
CA TYR A 148 -1.69 -10.01 6.04
C TYR A 148 -2.26 -9.10 4.94
N ASN A 149 -3.58 -8.94 4.89
CA ASN A 149 -4.26 -8.03 3.99
C ASN A 149 -3.83 -6.56 4.19
N ILE A 150 -3.56 -6.16 5.43
CA ILE A 150 -3.08 -4.82 5.76
C ILE A 150 -1.58 -4.69 5.49
N ALA A 151 -0.80 -5.73 5.79
CA ALA A 151 0.61 -5.78 5.42
C ALA A 151 0.79 -5.61 3.90
N LEU A 152 -0.09 -6.21 3.10
CA LEU A 152 -0.12 -6.06 1.65
C LEU A 152 -0.28 -4.59 1.22
N ILE A 153 -1.22 -3.84 1.82
CA ILE A 153 -1.36 -2.40 1.54
C ILE A 153 -0.05 -1.65 1.87
N LYS A 154 0.63 -1.98 2.98
CA LYS A 154 1.93 -1.36 3.32
C LYS A 154 3.02 -1.70 2.30
N LEU A 155 3.00 -2.89 1.69
CA LEU A 155 3.91 -3.22 0.59
C LEU A 155 3.65 -2.34 -0.64
N PHE A 156 2.39 -2.10 -0.99
CA PHE A 156 2.03 -1.22 -2.12
C PHE A 156 2.35 0.26 -1.86
N ASP A 157 2.12 0.75 -0.64
CA ASP A 157 2.62 2.05 -0.19
C ASP A 157 4.14 2.13 -0.40
N ARG A 158 4.89 1.10 0.07
CA ARG A 158 6.35 1.07 -0.12
C ARG A 158 6.76 1.03 -1.59
N ILE A 159 6.07 0.27 -2.45
CA ILE A 159 6.32 0.26 -3.90
C ILE A 159 6.22 1.69 -4.45
N HIS A 160 5.16 2.43 -4.14
CA HIS A 160 5.02 3.79 -4.64
C HIS A 160 6.10 4.74 -4.08
N ASN A 161 6.49 4.54 -2.81
CA ASN A 161 7.57 5.31 -2.20
C ASN A 161 8.92 5.08 -2.89
N VAL A 162 9.26 3.84 -3.27
CA VAL A 162 10.50 3.55 -4.01
C VAL A 162 10.44 3.99 -5.48
N GLN A 163 9.25 3.97 -6.11
CA GLN A 163 9.07 4.50 -7.46
C GLN A 163 9.22 6.03 -7.54
N THR A 164 9.01 6.73 -6.43
CA THR A 164 9.01 8.21 -6.39
C THR A 164 10.21 8.80 -5.65
N LEU A 165 11.32 8.06 -5.56
CA LEU A 165 12.55 8.50 -4.91
C LEU A 165 13.19 9.72 -5.56
N GLY A 166 13.03 9.91 -6.87
CA GLY A 166 13.64 11.01 -7.62
C GLY A 166 13.25 12.41 -7.13
N ALA A 167 12.10 12.53 -6.45
CA ALA A 167 11.64 13.79 -5.84
C ALA A 167 12.17 14.02 -4.41
N LYS A 168 12.94 13.08 -3.85
CA LYS A 168 13.43 13.12 -2.47
C LYS A 168 14.92 13.45 -2.44
N SER A 169 15.39 14.05 -1.35
CA SER A 169 16.82 14.21 -1.06
C SER A 169 17.51 12.84 -1.00
N LEU A 170 18.77 12.76 -1.43
CA LEU A 170 19.55 11.51 -1.45
C LEU A 170 19.55 10.77 -0.11
N GLU A 171 19.69 11.48 1.01
CA GLU A 171 19.66 10.89 2.36
C GLU A 171 18.32 10.19 2.65
N LYS A 172 17.20 10.88 2.43
CA LYS A 172 15.85 10.29 2.58
C LYS A 172 15.66 9.09 1.65
N ALA A 173 16.15 9.19 0.41
CA ALA A 173 16.03 8.10 -0.56
C ALA A 173 16.84 6.87 -0.12
N GLN A 174 18.07 7.04 0.34
CA GLN A 174 18.91 5.97 0.91
C GLN A 174 18.23 5.29 2.09
N LYS A 175 17.66 6.07 3.02
CA LYS A 175 16.91 5.51 4.16
C LYS A 175 15.71 4.66 3.72
N ILE A 176 14.93 5.13 2.73
CA ILE A 176 13.79 4.38 2.20
C ILE A 176 14.26 3.06 1.57
N ILE A 177 15.34 3.08 0.79
CA ILE A 177 15.93 1.89 0.16
C ILE A 177 16.43 0.90 1.22
N GLU A 178 17.17 1.37 2.22
CA GLU A 178 17.67 0.54 3.31
C GLU A 178 16.52 -0.16 4.06
N GLU A 179 15.50 0.59 4.49
CA GLU A 179 14.29 0.02 5.11
C GLU A 179 13.58 -0.98 4.19
N THR A 180 13.52 -0.69 2.88
CA THR A 180 12.87 -1.58 1.91
C THR A 180 13.57 -2.94 1.86
N ILE A 181 14.90 -2.93 1.80
CA ILE A 181 15.71 -4.15 1.73
C ILE A 181 15.64 -4.93 3.04
N THR A 182 15.77 -4.24 4.18
CA THR A 182 15.89 -4.92 5.47
C THR A 182 14.56 -5.41 6.03
N ASP A 183 13.45 -4.76 5.69
CA ASP A 183 12.15 -5.02 6.31
C ASP A 183 11.07 -5.43 5.29
N PHE A 184 10.90 -4.67 4.20
CA PHE A 184 9.78 -4.90 3.28
C PHE A 184 10.00 -6.11 2.36
N LEU A 185 11.21 -6.32 1.84
CA LEU A 185 11.54 -7.54 1.07
C LEU A 185 11.38 -8.80 1.91
N VAL A 186 11.84 -8.77 3.16
CA VAL A 186 11.68 -9.88 4.11
C VAL A 186 10.20 -10.22 4.33
N VAL A 187 9.34 -9.21 4.45
CA VAL A 187 7.89 -9.41 4.58
C VAL A 187 7.27 -9.95 3.29
N ALA A 188 7.63 -9.42 2.14
CA ALA A 188 7.13 -9.91 0.84
C ALA A 188 7.49 -11.39 0.63
N ALA A 189 8.73 -11.77 0.90
CA ALA A 189 9.20 -13.16 0.84
C ALA A 189 8.45 -14.04 1.87
N ARG A 190 8.25 -13.56 3.10
CA ARG A 190 7.51 -14.29 4.14
C ARG A 190 6.03 -14.50 3.80
N LEU A 191 5.43 -13.59 3.04
CA LEU A 191 4.05 -13.72 2.56
C LEU A 191 3.97 -14.50 1.24
N GLU A 192 5.11 -14.95 0.70
CA GLU A 192 5.24 -15.69 -0.56
C GLU A 192 4.67 -14.93 -1.77
N ILE A 193 4.78 -13.59 -1.74
CA ILE A 193 4.29 -12.71 -2.83
C ILE A 193 5.47 -12.33 -3.73
N HIS A 194 5.91 -13.29 -4.54
CA HIS A 194 7.11 -13.17 -5.36
C HIS A 194 7.08 -12.00 -6.34
N SER A 195 5.92 -11.67 -6.92
CA SER A 195 5.80 -10.53 -7.85
C SER A 195 6.07 -9.18 -7.17
N ILE A 196 5.66 -9.02 -5.92
CA ILE A 196 5.94 -7.81 -5.12
C ILE A 196 7.40 -7.77 -4.68
N GLU A 197 7.92 -8.92 -4.23
CA GLU A 197 9.32 -9.08 -3.84
C GLU A 197 10.25 -8.69 -5.00
N GLU A 198 10.04 -9.28 -6.19
CA GLU A 198 10.81 -9.00 -7.40
C GLU A 198 10.71 -7.52 -7.80
N LYS A 199 9.51 -6.94 -7.75
CA LYS A 199 9.30 -5.53 -8.08
C LYS A 199 10.06 -4.58 -7.15
N LEU A 200 9.98 -4.79 -5.84
CA LEU A 200 10.73 -3.99 -4.86
C LEU A 200 12.24 -4.18 -5.04
N PHE A 201 12.68 -5.41 -5.26
CA PHE A 201 14.08 -5.76 -5.48
C PHE A 201 14.66 -5.02 -6.68
N ASN A 202 13.97 -5.07 -7.83
CA ASN A 202 14.42 -4.45 -9.07
C ASN A 202 14.57 -2.93 -8.91
N ILE A 203 13.57 -2.24 -8.33
CA ILE A 203 13.64 -0.79 -8.12
C ILE A 203 14.80 -0.41 -7.17
N CYS A 204 15.01 -1.20 -6.10
CA CYS A 204 16.12 -0.96 -5.18
C CYS A 204 17.48 -1.14 -5.86
N ASN A 205 17.62 -2.19 -6.68
CA ASN A 205 18.84 -2.48 -7.43
C ASN A 205 19.18 -1.36 -8.41
N GLU A 206 18.18 -0.87 -9.15
CA GLU A 206 18.35 0.25 -10.09
C GLU A 206 18.82 1.52 -9.37
N PHE A 207 18.21 1.85 -8.22
CA PHE A 207 18.62 3.01 -7.43
C PHE A 207 20.07 2.90 -6.94
N ILE A 208 20.48 1.74 -6.42
CA ILE A 208 21.84 1.51 -5.91
C ILE A 208 22.88 1.63 -7.04
N LYS A 209 22.62 1.02 -8.20
CA LYS A 209 23.51 1.10 -9.37
C LYS A 209 23.66 2.54 -9.88
N GLY A 210 22.55 3.28 -9.97
CA GLY A 210 22.55 4.67 -10.47
C GLY A 210 23.28 5.65 -9.56
N ASN A 211 23.30 5.41 -8.25
CA ASN A 211 23.85 6.35 -7.26
C ASN A 211 25.21 5.94 -6.68
N LYS A 212 25.82 4.83 -7.15
CA LYS A 212 27.12 4.29 -6.67
C LYS A 212 27.22 4.24 -5.13
N THR A 213 26.13 3.91 -4.44
CA THR A 213 26.08 3.93 -2.98
C THR A 213 26.76 2.69 -2.38
N LYS A 214 27.40 2.83 -1.20
CA LYS A 214 28.03 1.71 -0.45
C LYS A 214 27.04 0.66 0.07
N THR A 215 25.73 0.83 -0.19
CA THR A 215 24.62 -0.05 0.23
C THR A 215 24.65 -1.43 -0.44
N ILE A 216 25.55 -1.67 -1.39
CA ILE A 216 25.73 -2.93 -2.14
C ILE A 216 25.98 -4.14 -1.20
N ILE A 217 26.70 -3.95 -0.08
CA ILE A 217 27.16 -5.07 0.77
C ILE A 217 26.00 -5.78 1.53
N LYS A 218 24.92 -5.07 1.89
CA LYS A 218 23.74 -5.69 2.52
C LYS A 218 22.79 -6.34 1.51
N PHE A 219 22.82 -5.88 0.27
CA PHE A 219 21.94 -6.35 -0.81
C PHE A 219 22.36 -7.74 -1.29
N ASP A 220 23.66 -7.97 -1.47
CA ASP A 220 24.19 -9.27 -1.94
C ASP A 220 23.96 -10.42 -0.93
N ALA A 221 24.04 -10.14 0.37
CA ALA A 221 23.74 -11.14 1.41
C ALA A 221 22.25 -11.55 1.41
N HIS A 222 21.35 -10.61 1.12
CA HIS A 222 19.93 -10.90 0.96
C HIS A 222 19.67 -11.69 -0.34
N CYS A 223 20.32 -11.33 -1.47
CA CYS A 223 20.29 -12.11 -2.71
C CYS A 223 20.73 -13.57 -2.51
N SER A 224 21.83 -13.80 -1.79
CA SER A 224 22.32 -15.15 -1.50
C SER A 224 21.36 -15.94 -0.61
N PHE A 225 20.73 -15.28 0.37
CA PHE A 225 19.71 -15.89 1.22
C PHE A 225 18.43 -16.23 0.44
N LEU A 226 17.95 -15.31 -0.40
CA LEU A 226 16.75 -15.51 -1.23
C LEU A 226 16.94 -16.61 -2.28
N ASN A 227 18.09 -16.63 -2.97
CA ASN A 227 18.42 -17.71 -3.92
C ASN A 227 18.49 -19.09 -3.22
N SER A 228 18.97 -19.14 -1.96
CA SER A 228 19.00 -20.39 -1.18
C SER A 228 17.60 -20.86 -0.74
N GLN A 229 16.63 -19.95 -0.61
CA GLN A 229 15.24 -20.25 -0.25
C GLN A 229 14.38 -20.58 -1.48
N SER A 230 14.65 -19.97 -2.63
CA SER A 230 13.95 -20.29 -3.90
C SER A 230 14.26 -21.69 -4.42
N ASP A 231 15.49 -22.18 -4.20
CA ASP A 231 15.86 -23.56 -4.53
C ASP A 231 15.20 -24.59 -3.61
N ALA A 232 14.88 -24.20 -2.36
CA ALA A 232 14.12 -25.04 -1.44
C ALA A 232 12.60 -25.02 -1.71
N ALA A 233 12.05 -23.86 -2.10
CA ALA A 233 10.62 -23.68 -2.38
C ALA A 233 10.18 -24.29 -3.73
N ARG A 234 11.06 -24.32 -4.75
CA ARG A 234 10.77 -25.01 -6.04
C ARG A 234 10.52 -26.52 -5.88
N ASN A 235 10.98 -27.12 -4.79
CA ASN A 235 10.76 -28.54 -4.48
C ASN A 235 9.54 -28.79 -3.57
N ASN A 236 8.82 -27.75 -3.14
CA ASN A 236 7.69 -27.91 -2.23
C ASN A 236 6.57 -26.90 -2.52
N SER A 237 5.98 -27.00 -3.72
CA SER A 237 4.74 -26.31 -4.07
C SER A 237 3.59 -26.80 -3.18
N LEU A 238 3.36 -26.13 -2.07
CA LEU A 238 2.12 -26.21 -1.29
C LEU A 238 1.37 -24.90 -1.46
N LEU A 239 0.54 -24.88 -2.50
CA LEU A 239 -0.64 -24.03 -2.60
C LEU A 239 -1.31 -23.96 -1.21
N LEU A 240 -1.67 -22.74 -0.82
CA LEU A 240 -2.54 -22.37 0.31
C LEU A 240 -3.45 -23.53 0.78
N PRO A 241 -3.50 -23.85 2.09
CA PRO A 241 -4.32 -24.96 2.56
C PRO A 241 -5.79 -24.71 2.21
N VAL A 242 -6.37 -25.70 1.54
CA VAL A 242 -7.82 -25.87 1.44
C VAL A 242 -8.34 -26.22 2.83
N SER A 243 -8.98 -25.25 3.48
CA SER A 243 -10.06 -25.46 4.46
C SER A 243 -10.83 -24.17 4.63
#